data_AF-A0A522U7E0-F1
#
_entry.id   AF-A0A522U7E0-F1
#
_cell.length_a   1.000
_cell.length_b   1.000
_cell.length_c   1.000
_cell.angle_alpha   90.00
_cell.angle_beta   90.00
_cell.angle_gamma   90.00
#
_symmetry.space_group_name_H-M   'P 1'
#
loop_
_entity.id
_entity.type
_entity.pdbx_description
1 polymer ?
#
loop_
_entity_poly.entity_id
_entity_poly.type
_entity_poly.pdbx_seq_one_letter_code
_entity_poly.pdbx_strand_id
1 'polypeptide(L)'
;MDPTDLRAGLAERLAGARPIDAQTFNTACFVLSRALEDLSLSVPEAAPLARRLLRIAGRVVIDAGMPGSPAGVWPNTEEMALQWIDEALRALGYQVSPVPGGGRPELTRPDATW
;
A
#
# COMPACT_ATOMS: atom_id res chain seq x y z
N MET A 1 -13.66 16.15 -14.67
CA MET A 1 -14.31 15.13 -13.84
C MET A 1 -14.35 15.67 -12.42
N ASP A 2 -15.52 15.76 -11.81
CA ASP A 2 -15.68 16.22 -10.43
C ASP A 2 -15.08 15.16 -9.47
N PRO A 3 -14.33 15.54 -8.41
CA PRO A 3 -13.90 14.61 -7.35
C PRO A 3 -15.03 13.78 -6.73
N THR A 4 -16.25 14.31 -6.73
CA THR A 4 -17.46 13.64 -6.22
C THR A 4 -17.89 12.51 -7.16
N ASP A 5 -17.83 12.71 -8.47
CA ASP A 5 -18.13 11.70 -9.48
C ASP A 5 -17.13 10.53 -9.40
N LEU A 6 -15.85 10.84 -9.16
CA LEU A 6 -14.81 9.84 -8.97
C LEU A 6 -15.11 8.97 -7.74
N ARG A 7 -15.52 9.58 -6.62
CA ARG A 7 -15.86 8.88 -5.37
C ARG A 7 -17.09 7.97 -5.55
N ALA A 8 -18.14 8.46 -6.19
CA ALA A 8 -19.36 7.69 -6.43
C ALA A 8 -19.12 6.48 -7.34
N GLY A 9 -18.48 6.69 -8.50
CA GLY A 9 -18.16 5.60 -9.43
C GLY A 9 -17.18 4.58 -8.84
N LEU A 10 -16.26 5.01 -7.98
CA LEU A 10 -15.39 4.10 -7.24
C LEU A 10 -16.17 3.27 -6.20
N ALA A 11 -17.06 3.90 -5.44
CA ALA A 11 -17.87 3.22 -4.43
C ALA A 11 -18.74 2.12 -5.05
N GLU A 12 -19.37 2.38 -6.20
CA GLU A 12 -20.14 1.37 -6.93
C GLU A 12 -19.27 0.19 -7.39
N ARG A 13 -18.06 0.47 -7.91
CA ARG A 13 -17.12 -0.58 -8.34
C ARG A 13 -16.63 -1.43 -7.17
N LEU A 14 -16.42 -0.83 -6.00
CA LEU A 14 -16.01 -1.52 -4.77
C LEU A 14 -17.16 -2.28 -4.10
N ALA A 15 -18.40 -1.81 -4.23
CA ALA A 15 -19.59 -2.46 -3.66
C ALA A 15 -20.04 -3.71 -4.43
N GLY A 16 -19.59 -3.86 -5.68
CA GLY A 16 -19.87 -5.04 -6.49
C GLY A 16 -19.06 -6.26 -6.05
N ALA A 17 -19.60 -7.46 -6.29
CA ALA A 17 -18.89 -8.73 -6.06
C ALA A 17 -17.87 -9.08 -7.17
N ARG A 18 -17.66 -8.20 -8.15
CA ARG A 18 -16.72 -8.45 -9.26
C ARG A 18 -15.29 -8.22 -8.79
N PRO A 19 -14.32 -9.03 -9.25
CA PRO A 19 -12.90 -8.73 -9.04
C PRO A 19 -12.57 -7.32 -9.54
N ILE A 20 -11.82 -6.57 -8.74
CA ILE A 20 -11.32 -5.26 -9.12
C ILE A 20 -9.93 -5.40 -9.75
N ASP A 21 -9.66 -4.60 -10.78
CA ASP A 21 -8.34 -4.51 -11.39
C ASP A 21 -7.39 -3.65 -10.51
N ALA A 22 -6.09 -3.75 -10.77
CA ALA A 22 -5.06 -3.03 -10.04
C ALA A 22 -5.23 -1.50 -10.13
N GLN A 23 -5.73 -1.00 -11.26
CA GLN A 23 -6.00 0.43 -11.45
C GLN A 23 -7.12 0.92 -10.51
N THR A 24 -8.19 0.14 -10.37
CA THR A 24 -9.33 0.42 -9.49
C THR A 24 -8.88 0.38 -8.04
N PHE A 25 -8.07 -0.61 -7.65
CA PHE A 25 -7.51 -0.69 -6.30
C PHE A 25 -6.58 0.49 -5.97
N ASN A 26 -5.68 0.86 -6.88
CA ASN A 26 -4.80 2.02 -6.68
C ASN A 26 -5.59 3.33 -6.58
N THR A 27 -6.63 3.48 -7.40
CA THR A 27 -7.55 4.62 -7.31
C THR A 27 -8.25 4.67 -5.95
N ALA A 28 -8.67 3.51 -5.42
CA ALA A 28 -9.24 3.42 -4.07
C ALA A 28 -8.25 3.85 -2.99
N CYS A 29 -7.01 3.34 -3.03
CA CYS A 29 -5.96 3.72 -2.09
C CYS A 29 -5.67 5.22 -2.14
N PHE A 30 -5.63 5.82 -3.34
CA PHE A 30 -5.45 7.25 -3.50
C PHE A 30 -6.60 8.06 -2.85
N VAL A 31 -7.85 7.71 -3.14
CA VAL A 31 -9.03 8.40 -2.60
C VAL A 31 -9.07 8.28 -1.07
N LEU A 32 -8.85 7.07 -0.53
CA LEU A 32 -8.78 6.84 0.91
C LEU A 32 -7.64 7.64 1.56
N SER A 33 -6.48 7.74 0.90
CA SER A 33 -5.34 8.50 1.42
C SER A 33 -5.64 9.99 1.61
N ARG A 34 -6.57 10.54 0.83
CA ARG A 34 -7.04 11.93 0.96
C ARG A 34 -8.11 12.04 2.04
N ALA A 35 -9.04 11.09 2.11
CA ALA A 35 -10.07 11.06 3.16
C ALA A 35 -9.49 10.96 4.58
N LEU A 36 -8.28 10.40 4.73
CA LEU A 36 -7.54 10.41 5.99
C LEU A 36 -7.23 11.82 6.52
N GLU A 37 -7.18 12.86 5.66
CA GLU A 37 -6.96 14.25 6.08
C GLU A 37 -8.15 14.78 6.90
N ASP A 38 -9.35 14.25 6.65
CA ASP A 38 -10.60 14.69 7.28
C ASP A 38 -11.02 13.79 8.46
N LEU A 39 -10.28 12.70 8.72
CA LEU A 39 -10.59 11.73 9.77
C LEU A 39 -10.06 12.21 11.13
N SER A 40 -10.94 12.16 12.14
CA SER A 40 -10.55 12.40 13.53
C SER A 40 -9.82 11.18 14.08
N LEU A 41 -8.48 11.21 14.06
CA LEU A 41 -7.65 10.13 14.56
C LEU A 41 -7.31 10.35 16.04
N SER A 42 -7.18 9.25 16.79
CA SER A 42 -6.86 9.29 18.23
C SER A 42 -5.49 9.90 18.53
N VAL A 43 -4.57 9.92 17.55
CA VAL A 43 -3.26 10.56 17.63
C VAL A 43 -2.91 11.26 16.29
N PRO A 44 -2.29 12.45 16.30
CA PRO A 44 -1.93 13.18 15.07
C PRO A 44 -1.01 12.42 14.10
N GLU A 45 -0.15 11.55 14.63
CA GLU A 45 0.84 10.78 13.88
C GLU A 45 0.22 9.66 13.03
N ALA A 46 -1.03 9.28 13.31
CA ALA A 46 -1.70 8.19 12.60
C ALA A 46 -2.06 8.55 11.14
N ALA A 47 -2.39 9.82 10.86
CA ALA A 47 -2.75 10.27 9.51
C ALA A 47 -1.59 10.12 8.51
N PRO A 48 -0.39 10.68 8.77
CA PRO A 48 0.73 10.54 7.85
C PRO A 48 1.18 9.07 7.70
N LEU A 49 1.06 8.27 8.76
CA LEU A 49 1.37 6.85 8.74
C LEU A 49 0.41 6.07 7.82
N ALA A 50 -0.89 6.18 8.05
CA ALA A 50 -1.92 5.50 7.27
C ALA A 50 -1.89 5.91 5.78
N ARG A 51 -1.60 7.20 5.50
CA ARG A 51 -1.44 7.69 4.12
C ARG A 51 -0.27 7.02 3.40
N ARG A 52 0.88 6.85 4.08
CA ARG A 52 2.06 6.19 3.48
C ARG A 52 1.78 4.71 3.22
N LEU A 53 1.17 4.01 4.18
CA LEU A 53 0.82 2.60 4.03
C LEU A 53 -0.16 2.35 2.87
N LEU A 54 -1.20 3.18 2.70
CA LEU A 54 -2.13 3.06 1.58
C LEU A 54 -1.45 3.25 0.21
N ARG A 55 -0.48 4.18 0.12
CA ARG A 55 0.29 4.38 -1.13
C ARG A 55 1.15 3.18 -1.47
N ILE A 56 1.75 2.55 -0.47
CA ILE A 56 2.54 1.34 -0.67
C ILE A 56 1.65 0.18 -1.09
N ALA A 57 0.50 -0.01 -0.44
CA ALA A 57 -0.47 -1.03 -0.81
C ALA A 57 -0.89 -0.89 -2.28
N GLY A 58 -1.21 0.33 -2.73
CA GLY A 58 -1.54 0.60 -4.14
C GLY A 58 -0.42 0.19 -5.11
N ARG A 59 0.83 0.51 -4.78
CA ARG A 59 2.00 0.19 -5.61
C ARG A 59 2.27 -1.32 -5.68
N VAL A 60 2.24 -2.00 -4.53
CA VAL A 60 2.41 -3.46 -4.46
C VAL A 60 1.35 -4.18 -5.31
N VAL A 61 0.10 -3.73 -5.27
CA VAL A 61 -0.98 -4.35 -6.08
C VAL A 61 -0.80 -4.10 -7.58
N ILE A 62 -0.29 -2.94 -8.00
CA ILE A 62 0.04 -2.68 -9.42
C ILE A 62 1.15 -3.63 -9.88
N ASP A 63 2.23 -3.72 -9.12
CA ASP A 63 3.40 -4.50 -9.53
C ASP A 63 3.13 -6.02 -9.45
N ALA A 64 2.30 -6.47 -8.49
CA ALA A 64 1.89 -7.86 -8.36
C ALA A 64 0.72 -8.27 -9.27
N GLY A 65 -0.06 -7.30 -9.76
CA GLY A 65 -1.29 -7.51 -10.52
C GLY A 65 -1.10 -7.63 -12.03
N MET A 66 0.14 -7.65 -12.55
CA MET A 66 0.39 -7.74 -13.99
C MET A 66 -0.16 -9.06 -14.57
N PRO A 67 -0.92 -9.01 -15.68
CA PRO A 67 -1.45 -10.20 -16.34
C PRO A 67 -0.35 -11.21 -16.68
N GLY A 68 -0.54 -12.46 -16.26
CA GLY A 68 0.42 -13.55 -16.52
C GLY A 68 1.49 -13.75 -15.45
N SER A 69 1.51 -12.95 -14.36
CA SER A 69 2.40 -13.16 -13.22
C SER A 69 2.09 -14.48 -12.51
N PRO A 70 2.98 -15.49 -12.52
CA PRO A 70 2.73 -16.76 -11.83
C PRO A 70 2.85 -16.57 -10.31
N ALA A 71 2.02 -17.27 -9.53
CA ALA A 71 2.07 -17.23 -8.06
C ALA A 71 3.46 -17.65 -7.49
N GLY A 72 4.25 -18.41 -8.23
CA GLY A 72 5.62 -18.81 -7.87
C GLY A 72 6.72 -17.80 -8.24
N VAL A 73 6.41 -16.70 -8.93
CA VAL A 73 7.37 -15.62 -9.33
C VAL A 73 7.33 -14.46 -8.33
N TRP A 74 6.82 -14.72 -7.13
CA TRP A 74 6.89 -13.83 -5.97
C TRP A 74 8.26 -13.70 -5.24
N PRO A 75 9.43 -14.21 -5.68
CA PRO A 75 10.65 -14.05 -4.89
C PRO A 75 11.07 -12.59 -4.64
N ASN A 76 10.60 -11.64 -5.45
CA ASN A 76 11.08 -10.26 -5.38
C ASN A 76 10.00 -9.23 -5.00
N THR A 77 8.76 -9.64 -4.76
CA THR A 77 7.64 -8.69 -4.50
C THR A 77 7.33 -8.55 -3.03
N GLU A 78 7.40 -9.63 -2.23
CA GLU A 78 7.20 -9.52 -0.77
C GLU A 78 8.35 -8.77 -0.10
N GLU A 79 9.59 -9.14 -0.40
CA GLU A 79 10.77 -8.45 0.13
C GLU A 79 10.81 -6.98 -0.31
N MET A 80 10.57 -6.70 -1.59
CA MET A 80 10.53 -5.32 -2.11
C MET A 80 9.36 -4.51 -1.53
N ALA A 81 8.18 -5.12 -1.35
CA ALA A 81 7.06 -4.47 -0.66
C ALA A 81 7.44 -4.10 0.76
N LEU A 82 8.05 -5.03 1.49
CA LEU A 82 8.51 -4.82 2.85
C LEU A 82 9.66 -3.77 2.91
N GLN A 83 10.55 -3.73 1.92
CA GLN A 83 11.57 -2.68 1.78
C GLN A 83 10.94 -1.30 1.56
N TRP A 84 9.92 -1.18 0.71
CA TRP A 84 9.18 0.08 0.52
C TRP A 84 8.43 0.52 1.77
N ILE A 85 7.86 -0.43 2.53
CA ILE A 85 7.26 -0.13 3.84
C ILE A 85 8.35 0.40 4.78
N ASP A 86 9.48 -0.29 4.91
CA ASP A 86 10.58 0.13 5.78
C ASP A 86 11.12 1.51 5.38
N GLU A 87 11.36 1.77 4.10
CA GLU A 87 11.79 3.07 3.58
C GLU A 87 10.81 4.20 3.94
N ALA A 88 9.51 3.99 3.69
CA ALA A 88 8.49 5.01 3.94
C ALA A 88 8.29 5.30 5.44
N LEU A 89 8.46 4.28 6.28
CA LEU A 89 8.29 4.38 7.73
C LEU A 89 9.55 4.91 8.43
N ARG A 90 10.74 4.62 7.90
CA ARG A 90 12.02 5.09 8.46
C ARG A 90 12.13 6.61 8.44
N ALA A 91 11.62 7.27 7.40
CA ALA A 91 11.54 8.72 7.35
C ALA A 91 10.64 9.34 8.44
N LEU A 92 9.90 8.53 9.22
CA LEU A 92 9.14 8.95 10.41
C LEU A 92 9.76 8.46 11.73
N GLY A 93 10.94 7.83 11.69
CA GLY A 93 11.59 7.26 12.87
C GLY A 93 11.09 5.86 13.27
N TYR A 94 10.27 5.21 12.44
CA TYR A 94 9.83 3.83 12.67
C TYR A 94 10.80 2.83 12.01
N GLN A 95 10.94 1.65 12.60
CA GLN A 95 11.69 0.54 12.04
C GLN A 95 10.76 -0.64 11.76
N VAL A 96 10.79 -1.17 10.54
CA VAL A 96 10.08 -2.41 10.21
C VAL A 96 10.98 -3.59 10.53
N SER A 97 10.42 -4.58 11.21
CA SER A 97 11.08 -5.85 11.51
C SER A 97 10.08 -7.00 11.45
N PRO A 98 10.52 -8.22 11.08
CA PRO A 98 9.68 -9.40 11.21
C PRO A 98 9.26 -9.62 12.65
N VAL A 99 8.01 -10.06 12.85
CA VAL A 99 7.54 -10.49 14.17
C VAL A 99 8.34 -11.75 14.59
N PRO A 100 8.87 -11.81 15.82
CA PRO A 100 9.58 -12.99 16.31
C PRO A 100 8.74 -14.27 16.15
N GLY A 101 9.32 -15.31 15.56
CA GLY A 101 8.63 -16.58 15.32
C GLY A 101 7.68 -16.59 14.12
N GLY A 102 7.57 -15.49 13.36
CA GLY A 102 6.73 -15.40 12.16
C GLY A 102 7.27 -16.13 10.92
N GLY A 103 8.42 -16.81 11.03
CA GLY A 103 9.03 -17.58 9.93
C GLY A 103 9.60 -16.74 8.78
N ARG A 104 9.50 -15.41 8.85
CA ARG A 104 10.03 -14.50 7.83
C ARG A 104 11.48 -14.12 8.15
N PRO A 105 12.38 -14.11 7.14
CA PRO A 105 13.75 -13.67 7.33
C PRO A 105 13.81 -12.17 7.63
N GLU A 106 14.94 -11.71 8.18
CA GLU A 106 15.20 -10.27 8.29
C GLU A 106 15.18 -9.61 6.91
N LEU A 107 14.70 -8.37 6.88
CA LEU A 107 14.65 -7.55 5.69
C LEU A 107 16.06 -7.18 5.23
N THR A 108 16.48 -7.66 4.07
CA THR A 108 17.68 -7.17 3.41
C THR A 108 17.44 -5.72 3.01
N ARG A 109 18.29 -4.80 3.46
CA ARG A 109 18.19 -3.39 3.12
C ARG A 109 19.21 -3.10 2.03
N PRO A 110 18.80 -2.62 0.85
CA PRO A 110 19.77 -2.15 -0.13
C PRO A 110 20.56 -0.98 0.48
N ASP A 111 21.87 -0.99 0.29
CA ASP A 111 22.73 0.13 0.68
C ASP A 111 22.25 1.40 -0.03
N ALA A 112 22.31 2.55 0.66
CA ALA A 112 21.78 3.83 0.19
C ALA A 112 22.49 4.42 -1.05
N THR A 113 23.32 3.63 -1.73
CA THR A 113 24.02 3.97 -2.96
C THR A 113 23.14 3.62 -4.17
N TRP A 114 22.31 4.57 -4.58
CA TRP A 114 21.75 4.64 -5.94
C TRP A 114 22.42 5.78 -6.70
#